data_AF-A0A414AW06-F1
#
_entry.id   AF-A0A414AW06-F1
#
_cell.length_a   1.000
_cell.length_b   1.000
_cell.length_c   1.000
_cell.angle_alpha   90.00
_cell.angle_beta   90.00
_cell.angle_gamma   90.00
#
_symmetry.space_group_name_H-M   'P 1'
#
loop_
_entity.id
_entity.type
_entity.pdbx_description
1 polymer ?
#
loop_
_entity_poly.entity_id
_entity_poly.type
_entity_poly.pdbx_seq_one_letter_code
_entity_poly.pdbx_strand_id
1 'polypeptide(L)' 'MMNTNDNLKKILLTLEQIRSEKYPNVSKEIVENIINIQFENQEKDSRHTGRAATHQVIRKYIEEQSQGANKC' A
#
# COMPACT_ATOMS: atom_id res chain seq x y z
N MET A 1 15.70 -1.11 -22.40
CA MET A 1 15.66 -1.05 -20.92
C MET A 1 14.22 -0.88 -20.52
N MET A 2 13.70 -1.74 -19.64
CA MET A 2 12.36 -1.59 -19.10
C MET A 2 12.40 -0.41 -18.11
N ASN A 3 11.58 0.62 -18.33
CA ASN A 3 11.58 1.79 -17.47
C ASN A 3 11.12 1.37 -16.07
N THR A 4 11.82 1.77 -15.01
CA THR A 4 11.46 1.42 -13.62
C THR A 4 10.01 1.79 -13.30
N ASN A 5 9.49 2.84 -13.93
CA ASN A 5 8.08 3.25 -13.86
C ASN A 5 7.10 2.23 -14.46
N ASP A 6 7.50 1.48 -15.49
CA ASP A 6 6.64 0.44 -16.08
C ASP A 6 6.51 -0.78 -15.16
N ASN A 7 7.59 -1.11 -14.43
CA ASN A 7 7.56 -2.19 -13.45
C ASN A 7 6.66 -1.83 -12.26
N LEU A 8 6.77 -0.60 -11.75
CA LEU A 8 5.89 -0.12 -10.68
C LEU A 8 4.42 -0.15 -11.11
N LYS A 9 4.10 0.33 -12.32
CA LYS A 9 2.73 0.27 -12.87
C LYS A 9 2.20 -1.16 -12.93
N LYS A 10 3.01 -2.13 -13.37
CA LYS A 10 2.60 -3.54 -13.43
C LYS A 10 2.31 -4.11 -12.04
N ILE A 11 3.12 -3.77 -11.04
CA ILE A 11 2.89 -4.19 -9.65
C ILE A 11 1.58 -3.59 -9.13
N LEU A 12 1.35 -2.29 -9.33
CA LEU A 12 0.12 -1.63 -8.92
C LEU A 12 -1.13 -2.25 -9.56
N LEU A 13 -1.09 -2.50 -10.88
CA LEU A 13 -2.20 -3.16 -11.59
C LEU A 13 -2.46 -4.57 -11.08
N THR A 14 -1.40 -5.36 -10.86
CA THR A 14 -1.51 -6.74 -10.38
C THR A 14 -2.10 -6.78 -8.98
N LEU A 15 -1.66 -5.90 -8.09
CA LEU A 15 -2.16 -5.85 -6.71
C LEU A 15 -3.58 -5.30 -6.64
N GLU A 16 -3.95 -4.35 -7.49
CA GLU A 16 -5.34 -3.89 -7.59
C GLU A 16 -6.27 -5.01 -8.07
N GLN A 17 -5.83 -5.82 -9.02
CA GLN A 17 -6.58 -7.00 -9.44
C GLN A 17 -6.78 -7.97 -8.27
N ILE A 18 -5.70 -8.35 -7.56
CA ILE A 18 -5.78 -9.23 -6.39
C ILE A 18 -6.69 -8.64 -5.30
N ARG A 19 -6.57 -7.34 -5.02
CA ARG A 19 -7.37 -6.63 -4.02
C ARG A 19 -8.85 -6.69 -4.39
N SER A 20 -9.21 -6.30 -5.61
CA SER A 20 -10.62 -6.28 -6.06
C SER A 20 -11.25 -7.67 -6.09
N GLU A 21 -10.49 -8.72 -6.44
CA GLU A 21 -10.99 -10.09 -6.49
C GLU A 21 -11.11 -10.75 -5.11
N LYS A 22 -10.11 -10.56 -4.22
CA LYS A 22 -9.99 -11.33 -2.97
C LYS A 22 -10.26 -10.53 -1.70
N TYR A 23 -10.05 -9.22 -1.76
CA TYR A 23 -10.12 -8.32 -0.60
C TYR A 23 -10.89 -7.03 -0.96
N PRO A 24 -12.13 -7.13 -1.46
CA PRO A 24 -12.86 -5.97 -2.00
C PRO A 24 -13.12 -4.88 -0.94
N ASN A 25 -13.13 -5.26 0.34
CA ASN A 25 -13.28 -4.36 1.48
C ASN A 25 -12.00 -3.58 1.82
N VAL A 26 -10.84 -4.01 1.32
CA VAL A 26 -9.59 -3.25 1.45
C VAL A 26 -9.61 -2.12 0.43
N SER A 27 -9.36 -0.88 0.87
CA SER A 27 -9.34 0.27 -0.05
C SER A 27 -8.22 0.14 -1.09
N LYS A 28 -8.49 0.54 -2.34
CA LYS A 28 -7.44 0.66 -3.36
C LYS A 28 -6.33 1.61 -2.91
N GLU A 29 -6.71 2.73 -2.32
CA GLU A 29 -5.79 3.80 -1.90
C GLU A 29 -4.73 3.31 -0.90
N ILE A 30 -5.12 2.45 0.05
CA ILE A 30 -4.16 1.93 1.04
C ILE A 30 -3.10 1.03 0.38
N VAL A 31 -3.49 0.24 -0.61
CA VAL A 31 -2.57 -0.62 -1.37
C VAL A 31 -1.60 0.23 -2.19
N GLU A 32 -2.09 1.23 -2.91
CA GLU A 32 -1.25 2.14 -3.69
C GLU A 32 -0.26 2.90 -2.80
N ASN A 33 -0.71 3.41 -1.65
CA ASN A 33 0.15 4.13 -0.71
C ASN A 33 1.28 3.25 -0.15
N ILE A 34 0.99 2.01 0.24
CA ILE A 34 2.01 1.07 0.71
C ILE A 34 3.07 0.83 -0.36
N ILE A 35 2.64 0.59 -1.61
CA ILE A 35 3.55 0.26 -2.71
C ILE A 35 4.43 1.47 -3.07
N ASN A 36 3.87 2.67 -3.12
CA ASN A 36 4.65 3.89 -3.36
C ASN A 36 5.69 4.12 -2.26
N ILE A 37 5.31 3.99 -0.98
CA ILE A 37 6.25 4.12 0.15
C ILE A 37 7.40 3.13 0.03
N GLN A 38 7.11 1.86 -0.26
CA GLN A 38 8.14 0.82 -0.37
C GLN A 38 9.04 1.04 -1.59
N PHE A 39 8.48 1.49 -2.71
CA PHE A 39 9.22 1.79 -3.92
C PHE A 39 10.16 2.99 -3.76
N GLU A 40 9.68 4.08 -3.16
CA GLU A 40 10.47 5.28 -2.89
C GLU A 40 11.61 5.02 -1.90
N ASN A 41 11.46 4.01 -1.03
CA ASN A 41 12.42 3.66 0.02
C ASN A 41 13.12 2.32 -0.24
N GLN A 42 13.18 1.85 -1.49
CA GLN A 42 13.72 0.53 -1.84
C GLN A 42 15.25 0.43 -1.73
N GLU A 43 15.95 1.56 -1.66
CA GLU A 43 17.40 1.62 -1.51
C GLU A 43 17.87 1.07 -0.15
N LYS A 44 19.08 0.48 -0.14
CA LYS A 44 19.59 -0.28 1.02
C LYS A 44 19.46 0.46 2.35
N ASP A 45 19.76 1.75 2.35
CA ASP A 45 19.81 2.60 3.55
C ASP A 45 18.43 3.20 3.92
N SER A 46 17.45 3.14 3.01
CA SER A 46 16.12 3.71 3.21
C SER A 46 15.06 2.68 3.57
N ARG A 47 15.33 1.38 3.41
CA ARG A 47 14.37 0.28 3.66
C ARG A 47 13.74 0.30 5.05
N HIS A 48 14.48 0.70 6.08
CA HIS A 48 13.93 0.84 7.42
C HIS A 48 12.83 1.89 7.51
N THR A 49 12.93 2.95 6.70
CA THR A 49 12.01 4.09 6.65
C THR A 49 10.75 3.65 5.94
N GLY A 50 10.90 2.98 4.79
CA GLY A 50 9.78 2.37 4.07
C GLY A 50 8.97 1.43 4.95
N ARG A 51 9.64 0.56 5.72
CA ARG A 51 8.97 -0.33 6.69
C ARG A 51 8.22 0.45 7.78
N ALA A 52 8.87 1.42 8.43
CA ALA A 52 8.27 2.20 9.49
C ALA A 52 7.03 3.00 9.00
N ALA A 53 7.16 3.68 7.87
CA ALA A 53 6.08 4.43 7.24
C ALA A 53 4.91 3.52 6.83
N THR A 54 5.20 2.35 6.25
CA THR A 54 4.18 1.36 5.90
C THR A 54 3.40 0.89 7.12
N HIS A 55 4.09 0.60 8.24
CA HIS A 55 3.42 0.22 9.48
C HIS A 55 2.50 1.33 10.01
N GLN A 56 2.92 2.60 9.94
CA GLN A 56 2.09 3.73 10.36
C GLN A 56 0.84 3.88 9.51
N VAL A 57 0.97 3.74 8.19
CA VAL A 57 -0.12 3.83 7.23
C VAL A 57 -1.15 2.71 7.43
N ILE A 58 -0.69 1.46 7.61
CA ILE A 58 -1.57 0.32 7.92
C ILE A 58 -2.29 0.53 9.25
N ARG A 59 -1.58 0.97 10.29
CA ARG A 59 -2.14 1.21 11.61
C ARG A 59 -3.27 2.25 11.55
N LYS A 60 -3.01 3.38 10.90
CA LYS A 60 -4.00 4.45 10.73
C LYS A 60 -5.23 3.95 9.98
N TYR A 61 -5.05 3.20 8.89
CA TYR A 61 -6.15 2.60 8.15
C TYR A 61 -7.02 1.70 9.04
N ILE A 62 -6.41 0.81 9.83
CA ILE A 62 -7.15 -0.07 10.75
C ILE A 62 -7.91 0.73 11.81
N GLU A 63 -7.28 1.76 12.38
CA GLU A 63 -7.92 2.65 13.37
C GLU A 63 -9.14 3.37 12.77
N GLU A 64 -9.04 3.89 11.54
CA GLU A 64 -10.15 4.55 10.83
C GLU A 64 -11.30 3.58 10.51
N GLN A 65 -10.99 2.35 10.07
CA GLN A 65 -12.01 1.32 9.85
C GLN A 65 -12.72 0.94 11.15
N SER A 66 -11.97 0.87 12.26
CA SER A 66 -12.52 0.52 13.58
C SER A 66 -13.41 1.61 14.15
N GLN A 67 -13.07 2.89 13.92
CA GLN A 67 -13.90 4.03 14.34
C GLN A 67 -15.17 4.19 13.50
N GLY A 68 -15.14 3.78 12.22
CA GLY A 68 -16.34 3.72 11.38
C GLY A 68 -17.35 2.66 11.85
N ALA A 69 -16.89 1.54 12.41
CA ALA A 69 -17.75 0.46 12.89
C ALA A 69 -18.49 0.76 14.21
N ASN A 70 -17.96 1.66 15.05
CA ASN A 70 -18.54 2.00 16.36
C ASN A 70 -19.58 3.15 16.31
N LYS A 71 -19.99 3.61 15.11
CA LYS A 71 -20.97 4.70 14.94
C LYS A 71 -22.37 4.21 14.51
N CYS A 72 -22.68 2.93 14.68
CA CYS A 72 -24.02 2.37 14.44
C CYS A 72 -24.78 2.14 15.74
#